data_AF-A0A392QEN0-F1
#
_entry.id   AF-A0A392QEN0-F1
#
_cell.length_a   1.000
_cell.length_b   1.000
_cell.length_c   1.000
_cell.angle_alpha   90.00
_cell.angle_beta   90.00
_cell.angle_gamma   90.00
#
_symmetry.space_group_name_H-M   'P 1'
#
loop_
_entity.id
_entity.type
_entity.pdbx_description
1 polymer ?
#
loop_
_entity_poly.entity_id
_entity_poly.type
_entity_poly.pdbx_seq_one_letter_code
_entity_poly.pdbx_strand_id
1 'polypeptide(L)'
;MFEINKEQKKENTIGPNWLELPRDITENILQRLNTIEIVTSVCRVCPLWWNICKDPLMWRTIHMSNNGTSAYADADLVKICRYAIERSCGQLEDIEIVSFCTK
;
A
#
# COMPACT_ATOMS: atom_id res chain seq x y z
N MET A 1 -34.46 -8.56 -26.88
CA MET A 1 -33.38 -9.20 -26.11
C MET A 1 -32.16 -9.24 -27.00
N PHE A 2 -31.24 -8.28 -26.85
CA PHE A 2 -29.91 -8.37 -27.46
C PHE A 2 -28.92 -8.51 -26.31
N GLU A 3 -28.47 -9.74 -26.10
CA GLU A 3 -27.32 -10.01 -25.25
C GLU A 3 -26.07 -9.62 -26.03
N ILE A 4 -25.52 -8.46 -25.69
CA ILE A 4 -24.18 -8.09 -26.15
C ILE A 4 -23.20 -8.91 -25.32
N ASN A 5 -22.78 -10.05 -25.87
CA ASN A 5 -21.57 -10.73 -25.44
C ASN A 5 -20.39 -9.78 -25.69
N LYS A 6 -19.93 -9.11 -24.63
CA LYS A 6 -18.65 -8.43 -24.65
C LYS A 6 -17.56 -9.49 -24.60
N GLU A 7 -17.05 -9.84 -25.77
CA GLU A 7 -15.76 -10.53 -25.88
C GLU A 7 -14.69 -9.64 -25.23
N GLN A 8 -14.23 -10.03 -24.05
CA GLN A 8 -13.09 -9.40 -23.41
C GLN A 8 -11.85 -9.84 -24.17
N LYS A 9 -11.26 -8.91 -24.92
CA LYS A 9 -9.98 -9.07 -25.61
C LYS A 9 -8.90 -9.31 -24.54
N LYS A 10 -8.52 -10.57 -24.34
CA LYS A 10 -7.48 -10.98 -23.40
C LYS A 10 -6.13 -10.51 -23.95
N GLU A 11 -5.68 -9.37 -23.48
CA GLU A 11 -4.37 -8.81 -23.82
C GLU A 11 -3.31 -9.74 -23.20
N ASN A 12 -2.56 -10.43 -24.05
CA ASN A 12 -1.58 -11.43 -23.61
C ASN A 12 -0.29 -10.72 -23.19
N THR A 13 -0.32 -10.08 -22.02
CA THR A 13 0.89 -9.52 -21.40
C THR A 13 1.71 -10.66 -20.80
N ILE A 14 3.03 -10.64 -21.00
CA ILE A 14 3.95 -11.72 -20.58
C ILE A 14 4.11 -11.80 -19.04
N GLY A 15 3.28 -11.06 -18.28
CA GLY A 15 3.36 -10.95 -16.82
C GLY A 15 2.05 -11.26 -16.10
N PRO A 16 2.09 -11.46 -14.77
CA PRO A 16 0.89 -11.70 -13.97
C PRO A 16 -0.11 -10.55 -14.10
N ASN A 17 -1.39 -10.86 -14.26
CA ASN A 17 -2.43 -9.84 -14.20
C ASN A 17 -2.71 -9.46 -12.74
N TRP A 18 -1.96 -8.49 -12.22
CA TRP A 18 -2.09 -7.98 -10.85
C TRP A 18 -3.48 -7.40 -10.54
N LEU A 19 -4.28 -7.05 -11.55
CA LEU A 19 -5.64 -6.53 -11.36
C LEU A 19 -6.69 -7.65 -11.21
N GLU A 20 -6.35 -8.88 -11.60
CA GLU A 20 -7.22 -10.05 -11.45
C GLU A 20 -7.00 -10.80 -10.13
N LEU A 21 -6.03 -10.38 -9.32
CA LEU A 21 -5.82 -10.96 -8.01
C LEU A 21 -7.05 -10.76 -7.11
N PRO A 22 -7.44 -11.79 -6.33
CA PRO A 22 -8.43 -11.62 -5.28
C PRO A 22 -8.07 -10.45 -4.35
N ARG A 23 -9.09 -9.73 -3.87
CA ARG A 23 -8.91 -8.52 -3.07
C ARG A 23 -8.13 -8.81 -1.78
N ASP A 24 -8.43 -9.92 -1.11
CA ASP A 24 -7.78 -10.38 0.11
C ASP A 24 -6.30 -10.71 -0.09
N ILE A 25 -5.96 -11.34 -1.22
CA ILE A 25 -4.55 -11.60 -1.58
C ILE A 25 -3.82 -10.29 -1.86
N THR A 26 -4.46 -9.37 -2.60
CA THR A 26 -3.91 -8.04 -2.84
C THR A 26 -3.66 -7.31 -1.52
N GLU A 27 -4.65 -7.29 -0.63
CA GLU A 27 -4.55 -6.68 0.69
C GLU A 27 -3.39 -7.26 1.50
N ASN A 28 -3.24 -8.60 1.55
CA ASN A 28 -2.14 -9.24 2.26
C ASN A 28 -0.76 -8.86 1.71
N ILE A 29 -0.64 -8.73 0.39
CA ILE A 29 0.61 -8.27 -0.25
C ILE A 29 0.90 -6.83 0.17
N LEU A 30 -0.10 -5.94 0.09
CA LEU A 30 0.07 -4.53 0.40
C LEU A 30 0.41 -4.30 1.89
N GLN A 31 -0.16 -5.10 2.81
CA GLN A 31 0.13 -5.02 4.25
C GLN A 31 1.57 -5.37 4.62
N ARG A 32 2.28 -6.10 3.75
CA ARG A 32 3.69 -6.49 3.98
C ARG A 32 4.70 -5.44 3.51
N LEU A 33 4.24 -4.39 2.83
CA LEU A 33 5.10 -3.33 2.34
C LEU A 33 5.43 -2.33 3.45
N ASN A 34 6.54 -1.63 3.29
CA ASN A 34 6.91 -0.57 4.23
C ASN A 34 5.85 0.55 4.18
N THR A 35 5.47 1.09 5.34
CA THR A 35 4.47 2.17 5.42
C THR A 35 4.84 3.37 4.53
N ILE A 36 6.14 3.65 4.37
CA ILE A 36 6.63 4.68 3.44
C ILE A 36 6.15 4.37 2.01
N GLU A 37 6.38 3.14 1.53
CA GLU A 37 5.99 2.71 0.18
C GLU A 37 4.47 2.68 0.01
N ILE A 38 3.74 2.29 1.06
CA ILE A 38 2.27 2.26 1.02
C ILE A 38 1.73 3.67 0.75
N VAL A 39 2.23 4.67 1.48
CA VAL A 39 1.76 6.06 1.37
C VAL A 39 2.22 6.72 0.07
N THR A 40 3.47 6.51 -0.34
CA THR A 40 4.07 7.26 -1.44
C THR A 40 3.87 6.62 -2.81
N SER A 41 3.66 5.30 -2.86
CA SER A 41 3.54 4.53 -4.11
C SER A 41 2.23 3.75 -4.20
N VAL A 42 1.98 2.80 -3.30
CA VAL A 42 0.85 1.85 -3.39
C VAL A 42 -0.50 2.55 -3.49
N CYS A 43 -0.71 3.58 -2.66
CA CYS A 43 -1.92 4.39 -2.68
C CYS A 43 -2.21 5.08 -4.04
N ARG A 44 -1.21 5.16 -4.92
CA ARG A 44 -1.27 5.91 -6.19
C ARG A 44 -1.27 5.01 -7.44
N VAL A 45 -1.20 3.69 -7.28
CA VAL A 45 -1.10 2.75 -8.41
C VAL A 45 -2.41 2.67 -9.19
N CYS A 46 -3.50 2.30 -8.52
CA CYS A 46 -4.82 2.17 -9.15
C CYS A 46 -5.96 2.36 -8.12
N PRO A 47 -7.21 2.59 -8.57
CA PRO A 47 -8.35 2.79 -7.67
C PRO A 47 -8.61 1.63 -6.71
N LEU A 48 -8.34 0.38 -7.12
CA LEU A 48 -8.49 -0.79 -6.26
C LEU A 48 -7.55 -0.71 -5.06
N TRP A 49 -6.27 -0.46 -5.30
CA TRP A 49 -5.24 -0.37 -4.25
C TRP A 49 -5.49 0.84 -3.35
N TRP A 50 -5.87 1.99 -3.94
CA TRP A 50 -6.31 3.15 -3.17
C TRP A 50 -7.48 2.82 -2.24
N ASN A 51 -8.47 2.07 -2.73
CA ASN A 51 -9.62 1.65 -1.94
C ASN A 51 -9.24 0.69 -0.81
N ILE A 52 -8.31 -0.24 -1.04
CA ILE A 52 -7.77 -1.11 0.00
C ILE A 52 -7.06 -0.26 1.07
N CYS A 53 -6.17 0.64 0.66
CA CYS A 53 -5.46 1.51 1.60
C CYS A 53 -6.37 2.43 2.42
N LYS A 54 -7.63 2.67 2.04
CA LYS A 54 -8.61 3.41 2.85
C LYS A 54 -9.16 2.62 4.04
N ASP A 55 -9.05 1.31 4.01
CA ASP A 55 -9.46 0.46 5.12
C ASP A 55 -8.57 0.73 6.35
N PRO A 56 -9.12 1.05 7.53
CA PRO A 56 -8.34 1.19 8.75
C PRO A 56 -7.53 -0.06 9.09
N LEU A 57 -7.99 -1.26 8.69
CA LEU A 57 -7.30 -2.52 8.95
C LEU A 57 -5.91 -2.58 8.30
N MET A 58 -5.69 -1.83 7.21
CA MET A 58 -4.38 -1.68 6.57
C MET A 58 -3.35 -0.97 7.44
N TRP A 59 -3.79 -0.27 8.49
CA TRP A 59 -2.95 0.59 9.32
C TRP A 59 -2.94 0.11 10.79
N ARG A 60 -3.30 -1.15 11.04
CA ARG A 60 -3.20 -1.78 12.38
C ARG A 60 -1.75 -1.97 12.81
N THR A 61 -0.86 -2.16 11.85
CA THR A 61 0.59 -2.23 12.09
C THR A 61 1.28 -1.18 11.22
N ILE A 62 2.13 -0.36 11.83
CA ILE A 62 2.93 0.64 11.15
C ILE A 62 4.38 0.19 11.21
N HIS A 63 4.96 -0.15 10.06
CA HIS A 63 6.37 -0.52 9.94
C HIS A 63 7.07 0.47 9.01
N MET A 64 7.95 1.29 9.59
CA MET A 64 8.72 2.30 8.88
C MET A 64 10.20 2.01 9.01
N SER A 65 10.80 1.47 7.96
CA SER A 65 12.26 1.31 7.85
C SER A 65 12.85 2.38 6.94
N ASN A 66 13.85 3.12 7.44
CA ASN A 66 14.69 4.01 6.65
C ASN A 66 16.13 3.48 6.65
N ASN A 67 16.68 3.19 5.47
CA ASN A 67 18.01 2.61 5.34
C ASN A 67 19.14 3.66 5.21
N GLY A 68 18.89 4.91 5.61
CA GLY A 68 19.86 6.03 5.53
C GLY A 68 20.04 6.60 4.12
N THR A 69 19.63 5.85 3.09
CA THR A 69 19.56 6.29 1.69
C THR A 69 18.17 6.75 1.27
N SER A 70 17.21 6.85 2.20
CA SER A 70 15.85 7.26 1.82
C SER A 70 15.85 8.63 1.18
N ALA A 71 15.13 8.78 0.07
CA ALA A 71 14.87 10.06 -0.57
C ALA A 71 14.00 11.03 0.27
N TYR A 72 13.63 10.64 1.50
CA TYR A 72 12.73 11.39 2.37
C TYR A 72 13.50 12.02 3.52
N ALA A 73 13.24 13.30 3.77
CA ALA A 73 13.72 13.96 4.98
C ALA A 73 12.96 13.45 6.21
N ASP A 74 13.57 13.56 7.39
CA ASP A 74 12.94 13.16 8.67
C ASP A 74 11.57 13.80 8.88
N ALA A 75 11.40 15.06 8.48
CA ALA A 75 10.13 15.77 8.56
C ALA A 75 9.02 15.11 7.71
N ASP A 76 9.37 14.53 6.55
CA ASP A 76 8.41 13.82 5.71
C ASP A 76 8.09 12.43 6.27
N LEU A 77 9.07 11.75 6.87
CA LEU A 77 8.84 10.50 7.61
C LEU A 77 7.86 10.72 8.77
N VAL A 78 8.01 11.81 9.53
CA VAL A 78 7.06 12.17 10.59
C VAL A 78 5.64 12.40 10.04
N LYS A 79 5.50 13.06 8.89
CA LYS A 79 4.19 13.26 8.25
C LYS A 79 3.57 11.93 7.81
N ILE A 80 4.37 11.04 7.22
CA ILE A 80 3.93 9.71 6.80
C ILE A 80 3.44 8.89 8.01
N CYS A 81 4.22 8.89 9.09
CA CYS A 81 3.87 8.22 10.33
C CYS A 81 2.54 8.74 10.91
N ARG A 82 2.40 10.07 11.00
CA ARG A 82 1.15 10.69 11.48
C ARG A 82 -0.04 10.31 10.61
N TYR A 83 0.11 10.37 9.29
CA TYR A 83 -0.94 9.97 8.36
C TYR A 83 -1.38 8.51 8.60
N ALA A 84 -0.43 7.60 8.78
CA ALA A 84 -0.72 6.19 9.06
C ALA A 84 -1.47 6.01 10.40
N ILE A 85 -1.05 6.72 11.45
CA ILE A 85 -1.73 6.70 12.76
C ILE A 85 -3.17 7.21 12.64
N GLU A 86 -3.38 8.35 11.98
CA GLU A 86 -4.72 8.90 11.76
C GLU A 86 -5.61 7.93 10.97
N ARG A 87 -5.03 7.23 10.00
CA ARG A 87 -5.75 6.25 9.16
C ARG A 87 -6.10 4.96 9.86
N SER A 88 -5.41 4.60 10.95
CA SER A 88 -5.80 3.46 11.79
C SER A 88 -7.16 3.66 12.46
N CYS A 89 -7.66 4.90 12.54
CA CYS A 89 -8.94 5.21 13.20
C CYS A 89 -9.05 4.60 14.61
N GLY A 90 -7.96 4.58 15.38
CA GLY A 90 -7.90 4.02 16.73
C GLY A 90 -7.71 2.51 16.82
N GLN A 91 -7.49 1.83 15.68
CA GLN A 91 -7.23 0.38 15.61
C GLN A 91 -5.74 0.04 15.50
N LEU A 92 -4.85 1.00 15.78
CA LEU A 92 -3.42 0.75 15.81
C LEU A 92 -3.07 -0.25 16.92
N GLU A 93 -2.41 -1.34 16.55
CA GLU A 93 -1.91 -2.36 17.48
C GLU A 93 -0.41 -2.26 17.69
N ASP A 94 0.35 -1.96 16.64
CA ASP A 94 1.81 -1.97 16.71
C ASP A 94 2.44 -0.90 15.82
N ILE A 95 3.57 -0.36 16.29
CA ILE A 95 4.37 0.61 15.56
C ILE A 95 5.85 0.32 15.74
N GLU A 96 6.51 0.06 14.62
CA GLU A 96 7.93 -0.18 14.54
C GLU A 96 8.57 0.86 13.60
N ILE A 97 9.52 1.63 14.13
CA ILE A 97 10.28 2.62 13.36
C ILE A 97 11.75 2.24 13.48
N VAL A 98 12.33 1.82 12.36
CA VAL A 98 13.73 1.41 12.26
C VAL A 98 14.50 2.41 11.41
N SER A 99 15.60 2.91 11.94
CA SER A 99 16.54 3.77 11.22
C SER A 99 17.89 3.07 11.16
N PHE A 100 18.32 2.72 9.95
CA PHE A 100 19.68 2.26 9.71
C PHE A 100 20.53 3.47 9.33
N CYS A 101 21.25 4.02 10.32
CA CYS A 101 22.22 5.07 10.07
C CYS A 101 23.38 4.50 9.24
N THR A 102 23.41 4.76 7.93
CA THR A 102 24.64 4.66 7.14
C THR A 102 25.33 6.02 7.17
N LYS A 103 26.47 6.08 7.87
CA LYS A 103 27.39 7.23 7.85
C LYS A 103 27.89 7.51 6.44
#